data_AF-A0A954YE00-F1
#
_entry.id   AF-A0A954YE00-F1
#
_cell.length_a   1.000
_cell.length_b   1.000
_cell.length_c   1.000
_cell.angle_alpha   90.00
_cell.angle_beta   90.00
_cell.angle_gamma   90.00
#
_symmetry.space_group_name_H-M   'P 1'
#
loop_
_entity.id
_entity.type
_entity.pdbx_description
1 polymer ?
#
loop_
_entity_poly.entity_id
_entity_poly.type
_entity_poly.pdbx_seq_one_letter_code
_entity_poly.pdbx_strand_id
1 'polypeptide(L)'
;MRPEILQLPIPDWGLNCPRCKYPLIGLPSHRCPECGLELAMERLVPPWTRVREPELTGAEDPFPNCGVQCAHCGHELAGATGGRCGNCEAPIRADELRPPGEWFRLRSEWLGGMPEAQIAALLREELIPFVMRVGRTTEEIVMGAAFAETPILIPSDYYFDMRALIRDVQRDVARRRELAQHERPCPHCGEENPGSFDHCWNCEKPLNENESGAA
;
A
#
# COMPACT_ATOMS: atom_id res chain seq x y z
N MET A 1 9.54 1.96 -14.34
CA MET A 1 9.09 3.36 -14.36
C MET A 1 7.67 3.34 -13.82
N ARG A 2 7.42 3.88 -12.62
CA ARG A 2 6.09 3.84 -12.02
C ARG A 2 5.16 4.73 -12.87
N PRO A 3 3.99 4.25 -13.31
CA PRO A 3 3.03 5.10 -14.00
C PRO A 3 2.61 6.22 -13.06
N GLU A 4 2.58 7.45 -13.54
CA GLU A 4 2.09 8.60 -12.77
C GLU A 4 0.65 8.90 -13.22
N ILE A 5 -0.22 9.31 -12.30
CA ILE A 5 -1.61 9.70 -12.62
C ILE A 5 -1.64 10.85 -13.65
N LEU A 6 -0.55 11.62 -13.72
CA LEU A 6 -0.35 12.74 -14.65
C LEU A 6 0.43 12.34 -15.92
N GLN A 7 0.57 11.04 -16.19
CA GLN A 7 1.30 10.54 -17.35
C GLN A 7 0.65 11.00 -18.67
N LEU A 8 1.50 11.50 -19.57
CA LEU A 8 1.14 11.86 -20.94
C LEU A 8 1.99 11.04 -21.95
N PRO A 9 1.42 10.58 -23.08
CA PRO A 9 0.00 10.62 -23.39
C PRO A 9 -0.83 9.80 -22.39
N ILE A 10 -2.08 10.23 -22.14
CA ILE A 10 -2.96 9.56 -21.15
C ILE A 10 -3.10 8.07 -21.53
N PRO A 11 -2.75 7.12 -20.66
CA PRO A 11 -2.88 5.69 -20.96
C PRO A 11 -4.34 5.23 -21.13
N ASP A 12 -4.53 3.99 -21.59
CA ASP A 12 -5.86 3.38 -21.67
C ASP A 12 -6.35 2.97 -20.27
N TRP A 13 -6.87 3.95 -19.52
CA TRP A 13 -7.53 3.72 -18.25
C TRP A 13 -9.06 3.61 -18.39
N GLY A 14 -9.57 3.48 -19.62
CA GLY A 14 -11.02 3.49 -19.88
C GLY A 14 -11.73 4.79 -19.49
N LEU A 15 -10.99 5.89 -19.34
CA LEU A 15 -11.55 7.17 -18.90
C LEU A 15 -12.23 7.93 -20.04
N ASN A 16 -13.33 8.59 -19.71
CA ASN A 16 -14.07 9.46 -20.63
C ASN A 16 -14.21 10.86 -20.02
N CYS A 17 -14.22 11.90 -20.88
CA CYS A 17 -14.47 13.26 -20.44
C CYS A 17 -15.84 13.34 -19.72
N PRO A 18 -15.93 13.88 -18.50
CA PRO A 18 -17.19 13.91 -17.76
C PRO A 18 -18.27 14.74 -18.46
N ARG A 19 -17.86 15.75 -19.26
CA ARG A 19 -18.75 16.69 -19.97
C ARG A 19 -19.26 16.16 -21.31
N CYS A 20 -18.38 15.78 -22.24
CA CYS A 20 -18.78 15.37 -23.60
C CYS A 20 -18.63 13.86 -23.88
N LYS A 21 -18.14 13.07 -22.91
CA LYS A 21 -17.90 11.63 -23.03
C LYS A 21 -16.82 11.22 -24.04
N TYR A 22 -16.01 12.17 -24.53
CA TYR A 22 -14.86 11.87 -25.38
C TYR A 22 -13.86 10.94 -24.67
N PRO A 23 -13.38 9.85 -25.31
CA PRO A 23 -12.40 8.94 -24.71
C PRO A 23 -11.06 9.64 -24.50
N LEU A 24 -10.50 9.54 -23.30
CA LEU A 24 -9.31 10.32 -22.91
C LEU A 24 -7.98 9.64 -23.28
N ILE A 25 -8.02 8.39 -23.76
CA ILE A 25 -6.85 7.62 -24.19
C ILE A 25 -6.02 8.36 -25.26
N GLY A 26 -4.71 8.36 -25.09
CA GLY A 26 -3.74 8.88 -26.06
C GLY A 26 -3.61 10.40 -26.09
N LEU A 27 -4.34 11.15 -25.26
CA LEU A 27 -4.29 12.60 -25.28
C LEU A 27 -2.92 13.13 -24.81
N PRO A 28 -2.31 14.10 -25.51
CA PRO A 28 -1.01 14.67 -25.14
C PRO A 28 -1.10 15.77 -24.07
N SER A 29 -2.29 16.03 -23.54
CA SER A 29 -2.52 17.02 -22.48
C SER A 29 -3.75 16.66 -21.64
N HIS A 30 -3.83 17.17 -20.41
CA HIS A 30 -5.00 17.04 -19.54
C HIS A 30 -6.12 18.04 -19.90
N ARG A 31 -6.41 18.18 -21.21
CA ARG A 31 -7.52 18.99 -21.72
C ARG A 31 -8.28 18.22 -22.77
N CYS A 32 -9.61 18.17 -22.63
CA CYS A 32 -10.47 17.52 -23.61
C CYS A 32 -10.46 18.31 -24.93
N PRO A 33 -10.15 17.67 -26.08
CA PRO A 33 -10.08 18.35 -27.37
C PRO A 33 -11.45 18.82 -27.88
N GLU A 34 -12.52 18.10 -27.54
CA GLU A 34 -13.87 18.40 -28.01
C GLU A 34 -14.51 19.59 -27.28
N CYS A 35 -14.41 19.63 -25.96
CA CYS A 35 -15.15 20.61 -25.15
C CYS A 35 -14.25 21.59 -24.39
N GLY A 36 -12.93 21.48 -24.53
CA GLY A 36 -11.93 22.32 -23.88
C GLY A 36 -11.83 22.19 -22.36
N LEU A 37 -12.54 21.22 -21.75
CA LEU A 37 -12.54 21.02 -20.30
C LEU A 37 -11.15 20.61 -19.82
N GLU A 38 -10.66 21.30 -18.79
CA GLU A 38 -9.45 20.91 -18.08
C GLU A 38 -9.73 19.73 -17.14
N LEU A 39 -8.92 18.68 -17.27
CA LEU A 39 -9.14 17.39 -16.64
C LEU A 39 -8.30 17.33 -15.36
N ALA A 40 -8.96 17.43 -14.20
CA ALA A 40 -8.32 17.13 -12.92
C ALA A 40 -8.23 15.59 -12.77
N MET A 41 -7.09 15.01 -13.13
CA MET A 41 -6.92 13.56 -13.22
C MET A 41 -7.18 12.85 -11.88
N GLU A 42 -6.86 13.49 -10.75
CA GLU A 42 -7.12 13.00 -9.40
C GLU A 42 -8.62 12.82 -9.10
N ARG A 43 -9.47 13.57 -9.81
CA ARG A 43 -10.94 13.46 -9.70
C ARG A 43 -11.52 12.46 -10.70
N LEU A 44 -10.79 12.17 -11.78
CA LEU A 44 -11.24 11.30 -12.87
C LEU A 44 -10.78 9.86 -12.71
N VAL A 45 -9.64 9.63 -12.06
CA VAL A 45 -9.08 8.32 -11.73
C VAL A 45 -9.53 7.98 -10.31
N PRO A 46 -10.71 7.37 -10.13
CA PRO A 46 -11.11 6.93 -8.80
C PRO A 46 -10.14 5.84 -8.29
N PRO A 47 -10.05 5.64 -6.96
CA PRO A 47 -9.10 4.71 -6.36
C PRO A 47 -9.25 3.24 -6.81
N TRP A 48 -10.37 2.85 -7.42
CA TRP A 48 -10.59 1.51 -7.96
C TRP A 48 -10.17 1.34 -9.42
N THR A 49 -9.66 2.40 -10.07
CA THR A 49 -9.18 2.33 -11.45
C THR A 49 -7.88 1.54 -11.49
N ARG A 50 -7.78 0.59 -12.42
CA ARG A 50 -6.55 -0.16 -12.68
C ARG A 50 -5.60 0.72 -13.49
N VAL A 51 -4.76 1.49 -12.78
CA VAL A 51 -3.79 2.39 -13.40
C VAL A 51 -2.56 1.63 -13.91
N ARG A 52 -2.27 0.49 -13.29
CA ARG A 52 -1.19 -0.44 -13.67
C ARG A 52 -1.68 -1.88 -13.69
N GLU A 53 -0.80 -2.80 -14.04
CA GLU A 53 -0.95 -4.23 -13.77
C GLU A 53 -0.32 -4.56 -12.40
N PRO A 54 -0.71 -5.67 -11.76
CA PRO A 54 -0.03 -6.12 -10.55
C PRO A 54 1.45 -6.43 -10.83
N GLU A 55 2.34 -5.99 -9.94
CA GLU A 55 3.78 -6.24 -10.07
C GLU A 55 4.13 -7.64 -9.57
N LEU A 56 3.42 -8.10 -8.53
CA LEU A 56 3.54 -9.41 -7.94
C LEU A 56 2.33 -10.29 -8.26
N THR A 57 2.60 -11.39 -8.92
CA THR A 57 1.64 -12.40 -9.35
C THR A 57 1.66 -13.65 -8.47
N GLY A 58 2.73 -13.85 -7.69
CA GLY A 58 2.98 -15.08 -6.92
C GLY A 58 3.59 -16.21 -7.77
N ALA A 59 3.91 -15.93 -9.03
CA ALA A 59 4.60 -16.85 -9.94
C ALA A 59 6.10 -16.53 -10.06
N GLU A 60 6.59 -15.53 -9.34
CA GLU A 60 8.01 -15.17 -9.35
C GLU A 60 8.88 -16.27 -8.72
N ASP A 61 10.10 -16.43 -9.24
CA ASP A 61 11.12 -17.34 -8.71
C ASP A 61 12.42 -16.56 -8.52
N PRO A 62 12.87 -16.31 -7.27
CA PRO A 62 12.29 -16.78 -6.01
C PRO A 62 10.96 -16.09 -5.66
N PHE A 63 10.13 -16.78 -4.88
CA PHE A 63 8.84 -16.28 -4.42
C PHE A 63 9.01 -15.00 -3.56
N PRO A 64 8.19 -13.95 -3.78
CA PRO A 64 8.43 -12.65 -3.20
C PRO A 64 8.18 -12.61 -1.69
N ASN A 65 8.81 -11.66 -1.00
CA ASN A 65 8.60 -11.46 0.43
C ASN A 65 7.30 -10.69 0.73
N CYS A 66 6.15 -11.30 0.42
CA CYS A 66 4.82 -10.76 0.70
C CYS A 66 4.19 -11.33 1.97
N GLY A 67 4.95 -12.08 2.79
CA GLY A 67 4.45 -12.68 4.03
C GLY A 67 3.28 -13.63 3.87
N VAL A 68 3.20 -14.27 2.71
CA VAL A 68 2.31 -15.41 2.52
C VAL A 68 2.96 -16.66 3.11
N GLN A 69 2.15 -17.48 3.76
CA GLN A 69 2.56 -18.71 4.43
C GLN A 69 2.11 -19.92 3.61
N CYS A 70 2.88 -21.00 3.67
CA CYS A 70 2.53 -22.27 3.06
C CYS A 70 1.24 -22.81 3.69
N ALA A 71 0.24 -23.12 2.87
CA ALA A 71 -1.02 -23.69 3.34
C ALA A 71 -0.85 -25.06 4.05
N HIS A 72 0.23 -25.79 3.75
CA HIS A 72 0.50 -27.11 4.34
C HIS A 72 1.23 -27.04 5.69
N CYS A 73 2.32 -26.27 5.79
CA CYS A 73 3.16 -26.25 7.00
C CYS A 73 3.19 -24.91 7.74
N GLY A 74 2.55 -23.86 7.23
CA GLY A 74 2.56 -22.52 7.81
C GLY A 74 3.88 -21.75 7.67
N HIS A 75 4.93 -22.35 7.08
CA HIS A 75 6.22 -21.67 6.88
C HIS A 75 6.10 -20.53 5.86
N GLU A 76 6.86 -19.44 6.05
CA GLU A 76 6.86 -18.33 5.10
C GLU A 76 7.38 -18.77 3.74
N LEU A 77 6.73 -18.31 2.67
CA LEU A 77 7.12 -18.66 1.30
C LEU A 77 8.19 -17.72 0.72
N ALA A 78 8.58 -16.66 1.43
CA ALA A 78 9.58 -15.71 0.96
C ALA A 78 10.90 -16.43 0.62
N GLY A 79 11.39 -16.27 -0.61
CA GLY A 79 12.63 -16.91 -1.08
C GLY A 79 12.47 -18.36 -1.56
N ALA A 80 11.26 -18.93 -1.52
CA ALA A 80 11.01 -20.27 -2.03
C ALA A 80 11.25 -20.35 -3.54
N THR A 81 11.89 -21.42 -4.02
CA THR A 81 12.26 -21.59 -5.43
C THR A 81 11.59 -22.81 -6.07
N GLY A 82 11.52 -22.85 -7.40
CA GLY A 82 10.98 -24.00 -8.14
C GLY A 82 9.50 -24.30 -7.86
N GLY A 83 8.73 -23.31 -7.43
CA GLY A 83 7.30 -23.43 -7.13
C GLY A 83 7.00 -24.40 -5.98
N ARG A 84 7.92 -24.55 -5.01
CA ARG A 84 7.78 -25.45 -3.86
C ARG A 84 8.14 -24.76 -2.57
N CYS A 85 7.45 -25.10 -1.48
CA CYS A 85 7.80 -24.62 -0.15
C CYS A 85 9.20 -25.11 0.24
N GLY A 86 10.09 -24.20 0.64
CA GLY A 86 11.45 -24.54 1.09
C GLY A 86 11.52 -25.39 2.36
N ASN A 87 10.41 -25.55 3.09
CA ASN A 87 10.35 -26.32 4.34
C ASN A 87 9.71 -27.71 4.19
N CYS A 88 8.54 -27.81 3.53
CA CYS A 88 7.81 -29.09 3.40
C CYS A 88 7.69 -29.60 1.96
N GLU A 89 8.33 -28.94 0.99
CA GLU A 89 8.35 -29.29 -0.44
C GLU A 89 6.99 -29.35 -1.15
N ALA A 90 5.90 -29.00 -0.45
CA ALA A 90 4.56 -28.91 -1.01
C ALA A 90 4.56 -27.90 -2.17
N PRO A 91 3.81 -28.20 -3.26
CA PRO A 91 3.72 -27.28 -4.40
C PRO A 91 3.06 -25.96 -3.96
N ILE A 92 3.60 -24.86 -4.48
CA ILE A 92 3.05 -23.51 -4.29
C ILE A 92 2.19 -23.21 -5.51
N ARG A 93 0.91 -22.95 -5.28
CA ARG A 93 -0.05 -22.59 -6.32
C ARG A 93 -0.61 -21.21 -6.02
N ALA A 94 -0.19 -20.21 -6.79
CA ALA A 94 -0.50 -18.81 -6.54
C ALA A 94 -2.01 -18.53 -6.52
N ASP A 95 -2.79 -19.26 -7.34
CA ASP A 95 -4.25 -19.23 -7.38
C ASP A 95 -4.89 -19.73 -6.08
N GLU A 96 -4.30 -20.74 -5.42
CA GLU A 96 -4.79 -21.28 -4.14
C GLU A 96 -4.42 -20.37 -2.94
N LEU A 97 -3.38 -19.54 -3.09
CA LEU A 97 -2.95 -18.59 -2.06
C LEU A 97 -3.76 -17.30 -2.05
N ARG A 98 -4.41 -16.94 -3.17
CA ARG A 98 -5.25 -15.75 -3.28
C ARG A 98 -6.60 -15.99 -2.61
N PRO A 99 -7.20 -14.96 -1.97
CA PRO A 99 -8.59 -15.02 -1.56
C PRO A 99 -9.50 -15.30 -2.77
N PRO A 100 -10.57 -16.11 -2.60
CA PRO A 100 -11.51 -16.38 -3.69
C PRO A 100 -12.31 -15.13 -4.08
N GLY A 101 -12.74 -15.07 -5.34
CA GLY A 101 -13.55 -13.96 -5.89
C GLY A 101 -12.72 -12.92 -6.64
N GLU A 102 -13.39 -11.99 -7.32
CA GLU A 102 -12.74 -10.89 -8.05
C GLU A 102 -12.23 -9.80 -7.10
N TRP A 103 -12.94 -9.58 -6.00
CA TRP A 103 -12.63 -8.61 -4.96
C TRP A 103 -12.64 -9.30 -3.60
N PHE A 104 -11.68 -9.00 -2.75
CA PHE A 104 -11.64 -9.52 -1.39
C PHE A 104 -11.60 -8.40 -0.36
N ARG A 105 -12.10 -8.70 0.84
CA ARG A 105 -12.05 -7.79 1.99
C ARG A 105 -10.68 -7.85 2.65
N LEU A 106 -10.09 -6.69 2.85
CA LEU A 106 -8.89 -6.55 3.64
C LEU A 106 -9.19 -6.88 5.10
N ARG A 107 -8.46 -7.84 5.68
CA ARG A 107 -8.66 -8.31 7.05
C ARG A 107 -7.87 -7.44 8.03
N SER A 108 -8.48 -7.04 9.14
CA SER A 108 -7.87 -6.15 10.14
C SER A 108 -6.64 -6.77 10.78
N GLU A 109 -6.61 -8.10 10.94
CA GLU A 109 -5.44 -8.83 11.46
C GLU A 109 -4.18 -8.63 10.62
N TRP A 110 -4.32 -8.34 9.32
CA TRP A 110 -3.17 -8.09 8.45
C TRP A 110 -2.60 -6.69 8.62
N LEU A 111 -3.36 -5.75 9.19
CA LEU A 111 -2.94 -4.35 9.27
C LEU A 111 -1.94 -4.08 10.39
N GLY A 112 -1.77 -5.00 11.35
CA GLY A 112 -0.83 -4.82 12.47
C GLY A 112 -1.14 -3.58 13.32
N GLY A 113 -2.42 -3.20 13.41
CA GLY A 113 -2.89 -2.01 14.14
C GLY A 113 -2.85 -0.69 13.36
N MET A 114 -2.50 -0.71 12.07
CA MET A 114 -2.60 0.50 11.22
C MET A 114 -4.06 0.90 11.00
N PRO A 115 -4.42 2.19 11.12
CA PRO A 115 -5.74 2.69 10.77
C PRO A 115 -6.07 2.47 9.28
N GLU A 116 -7.31 2.11 8.97
CA GLU A 116 -7.78 1.90 7.58
C GLU A 116 -7.51 3.11 6.67
N ALA A 117 -7.66 4.33 7.20
CA ALA A 117 -7.37 5.56 6.45
C ALA A 117 -5.90 5.66 6.02
N GLN A 118 -4.96 5.19 6.87
CA GLN A 118 -3.54 5.15 6.54
C GLN A 118 -3.27 4.11 5.46
N ILE A 119 -3.91 2.94 5.54
CA ILE A 119 -3.80 1.89 4.51
C ILE A 119 -4.34 2.38 3.17
N ALA A 120 -5.50 3.04 3.16
CA ALA A 120 -6.07 3.61 1.95
C ALA A 120 -5.13 4.66 1.31
N ALA A 121 -4.41 5.45 2.12
CA ALA A 121 -3.40 6.37 1.61
C ALA A 121 -2.22 5.63 0.95
N LEU A 122 -1.71 4.59 1.59
CA LEU A 122 -0.62 3.76 1.06
C LEU A 122 -1.01 3.03 -0.24
N LEU A 123 -2.21 2.43 -0.29
CA LEU A 123 -2.72 1.78 -1.49
C LEU A 123 -2.83 2.76 -2.66
N ARG A 124 -3.27 4.01 -2.38
CA ARG A 124 -3.33 5.08 -3.39
C ARG A 124 -1.94 5.47 -3.89
N GLU A 125 -0.97 5.62 -2.98
CA GLU A 125 0.41 5.98 -3.31
C GLU A 125 1.09 4.92 -4.20
N GLU A 126 0.84 3.64 -3.92
CA GLU A 126 1.36 2.50 -4.70
C GLU A 126 0.47 2.10 -5.89
N LEU A 127 -0.57 2.91 -6.18
CA LEU A 127 -1.52 2.72 -7.28
C LEU A 127 -2.18 1.33 -7.29
N ILE A 128 -2.39 0.76 -6.10
CA ILE A 128 -3.14 -0.48 -5.91
C ILE A 128 -4.63 -0.13 -5.89
N PRO A 129 -5.45 -0.70 -6.77
CA PRO A 129 -6.87 -0.36 -6.82
C PRO A 129 -7.60 -0.81 -5.56
N PHE A 130 -8.45 0.06 -5.02
CA PHE A 130 -9.29 -0.28 -3.87
C PHE A 130 -10.63 0.47 -3.86
N VAL A 131 -11.60 -0.10 -3.14
CA VAL A 131 -12.88 0.53 -2.83
C VAL A 131 -13.04 0.60 -1.32
N MET A 132 -13.33 1.78 -0.78
CA MET A 132 -13.82 1.92 0.58
C MET A 132 -15.34 2.03 0.53
N ARG A 133 -16.05 1.13 1.20
CA ARG A 133 -17.51 1.26 1.34
C ARG A 133 -17.84 2.21 2.49
N VAL A 134 -17.88 3.51 2.17
CA VAL A 134 -18.30 4.53 3.14
C VAL A 134 -19.82 4.45 3.31
N GLY A 135 -20.26 3.95 4.45
CA GLY A 135 -21.68 3.93 4.83
C GLY A 135 -22.04 2.72 5.68
N ARG A 136 -22.96 2.92 6.61
CA ARG A 136 -23.63 1.82 7.29
C ARG A 136 -24.63 1.21 6.31
N THR A 137 -24.67 -0.10 6.21
CA THR A 137 -25.81 -0.76 5.56
C THR A 137 -27.09 -0.42 6.33
N THR A 138 -28.24 -0.42 5.66
CA THR A 138 -29.54 -0.18 6.30
C THR A 138 -29.77 -1.15 7.47
N GLU A 139 -29.27 -2.38 7.36
CA GLU A 139 -29.29 -3.38 8.43
C GLU A 139 -28.41 -3.00 9.63
N GLU A 140 -27.21 -2.47 9.42
CA GLU A 140 -26.34 -1.98 10.50
C GLU A 140 -26.94 -0.77 11.23
N ILE A 141 -27.65 0.11 10.52
CA ILE A 141 -28.39 1.23 11.11
C ILE A 141 -29.53 0.70 11.99
N VAL A 142 -30.29 -0.29 11.50
CA VAL A 142 -31.43 -0.87 12.21
C VAL A 142 -31.00 -1.71 13.42
N MET A 143 -29.89 -2.44 13.33
CA MET A 143 -29.40 -3.30 14.42
C MET A 143 -28.57 -2.56 15.47
N GLY A 144 -28.35 -1.25 15.33
CA GLY A 144 -27.63 -0.45 16.33
C GLY A 144 -26.18 -0.88 16.52
N ALA A 145 -25.56 -1.49 15.52
CA ALA A 145 -24.15 -1.88 15.57
C ALA A 145 -23.31 -0.61 15.73
N ALA A 146 -22.66 -0.47 16.90
CA ALA A 146 -21.98 0.76 17.30
C ALA A 146 -20.78 1.10 16.39
N PHE A 147 -20.23 0.14 15.64
CA PHE A 147 -19.11 0.33 14.73
C PHE A 147 -19.29 -0.54 13.49
N ALA A 148 -19.80 0.04 12.41
CA ALA A 148 -19.67 -0.57 11.09
C ALA A 148 -18.23 -0.32 10.62
N GLU A 149 -17.41 -1.37 10.60
CA GLU A 149 -16.09 -1.32 9.94
C GLU A 149 -16.30 -0.89 8.49
N THR A 150 -15.41 -0.04 7.95
CA THR A 150 -15.51 0.44 6.56
C THR A 150 -14.64 -0.48 5.70
N PRO A 151 -15.16 -1.61 5.18
CA PRO A 151 -14.29 -2.60 4.56
C PRO A 151 -13.59 -2.00 3.34
N ILE A 152 -12.27 -2.15 3.33
CA ILE A 152 -11.46 -1.92 2.13
C ILE A 152 -11.54 -3.18 1.28
N LEU A 153 -12.04 -3.04 0.06
CA LEU A 153 -12.08 -4.11 -0.94
C LEU A 153 -10.95 -3.89 -1.95
N ILE A 154 -10.25 -4.95 -2.31
CA ILE A 154 -9.11 -4.94 -3.22
C ILE A 154 -9.32 -6.02 -4.28
N PRO A 155 -8.98 -5.78 -5.55
CA PRO A 155 -9.01 -6.82 -6.58
C PRO A 155 -8.06 -7.98 -6.22
N SER A 156 -8.50 -9.22 -6.41
CA SER A 156 -7.74 -10.41 -5.99
C SER A 156 -6.44 -10.63 -6.75
N ASP A 157 -6.30 -10.08 -7.95
CA ASP A 157 -5.06 -10.06 -8.73
C ASP A 157 -3.98 -9.15 -8.11
N TYR A 158 -4.35 -8.19 -7.27
CA TYR A 158 -3.45 -7.32 -6.51
C TYR A 158 -3.10 -7.86 -5.10
N TYR A 159 -3.50 -9.09 -4.79
CA TYR A 159 -3.31 -9.66 -3.46
C TYR A 159 -1.84 -9.62 -2.99
N PHE A 160 -0.90 -10.03 -3.84
CA PHE A 160 0.51 -10.11 -3.45
C PHE A 160 1.17 -8.72 -3.33
N ASP A 161 0.83 -7.78 -4.21
CA ASP A 161 1.26 -6.37 -4.11
C ASP A 161 0.84 -5.75 -2.79
N MET A 162 -0.45 -5.87 -2.44
CA MET A 162 -0.98 -5.36 -1.18
C MET A 162 -0.26 -5.99 0.02
N ARG A 163 -0.04 -7.30 -0.02
CA ARG A 163 0.60 -8.03 1.07
C ARG A 163 2.07 -7.62 1.26
N ALA A 164 2.80 -7.43 0.17
CA ALA A 164 4.16 -6.90 0.20
C ALA A 164 4.20 -5.49 0.79
N LEU A 165 3.33 -4.59 0.30
CA LEU A 165 3.22 -3.22 0.80
C LEU A 165 2.96 -3.17 2.32
N ILE A 166 1.97 -3.91 2.80
CA ILE A 166 1.64 -3.94 4.23
C ILE A 166 2.82 -4.49 5.04
N ARG A 167 3.48 -5.56 4.56
CA ARG A 167 4.63 -6.15 5.24
C ARG A 167 5.80 -5.16 5.33
N ASP A 168 6.10 -4.43 4.25
CA ASP A 168 7.20 -3.47 4.24
C ASP A 168 6.93 -2.31 5.21
N VAL A 169 5.71 -1.79 5.23
CA VAL A 169 5.32 -0.76 6.20
C VAL A 169 5.40 -1.27 7.64
N GLN A 170 4.97 -2.51 7.90
CA GLN A 170 5.10 -3.11 9.23
C GLN A 170 6.56 -3.27 9.66
N ARG A 171 7.44 -3.71 8.74
CA ARG A 171 8.88 -3.81 9.01
C ARG A 171 9.49 -2.44 9.32
N ASP A 172 9.09 -1.41 8.56
CA ASP A 172 9.56 -0.05 8.79
C ASP A 172 9.09 0.51 10.14
N VAL A 173 7.83 0.27 10.52
CA VAL A 173 7.29 0.63 11.84
C VAL A 173 8.02 -0.13 12.95
N ALA A 174 8.24 -1.43 12.79
CA ALA A 174 8.97 -2.24 13.75
C ALA A 174 10.41 -1.73 13.93
N ARG A 175 11.12 -1.47 12.83
CA ARG A 175 12.48 -0.89 12.85
C ARG A 175 12.51 0.45 13.57
N ARG A 176 11.56 1.36 13.28
CA ARG A 176 11.48 2.66 13.95
C ARG A 176 11.19 2.52 15.44
N ARG A 177 10.35 1.56 15.85
CA ARG A 177 10.08 1.27 17.27
C ARG A 177 11.33 0.74 17.98
N GLU A 178 12.07 -0.17 17.36
CA GLU A 178 13.33 -0.69 17.91
C GLU A 178 14.37 0.43 18.09
N LEU A 179 14.53 1.30 17.09
CA LEU A 179 15.40 2.48 17.21
C LEU A 179 14.95 3.44 18.32
N ALA A 180 13.64 3.62 18.49
CA ALA A 180 13.08 4.49 19.53
C ALA A 180 13.26 3.94 20.97
N GLN A 181 13.40 2.61 21.13
CA GLN A 181 13.62 1.98 22.44
C GLN A 181 15.04 2.19 22.99
N HIS A 182 15.99 2.57 22.15
CA HIS A 182 17.35 2.85 22.58
C HIS A 182 17.46 4.32 22.97
N GLU A 183 17.50 4.61 24.27
CA GLU A 183 17.83 5.96 24.72
C GLU A 183 19.29 6.28 24.38
N ARG A 184 19.54 7.51 23.92
CA ARG A 184 20.86 8.06 23.71
C ARG A 184 21.00 9.41 24.41
N PRO A 185 22.07 9.65 25.16
CA PRO A 185 22.32 10.95 25.76
C PRO A 185 22.68 11.97 24.69
N CYS A 186 22.17 13.18 24.83
CA CYS A 186 22.52 14.30 23.95
C CYS A 186 23.98 14.70 24.17
N PRO A 187 24.81 14.80 23.11
CA PRO A 187 26.22 15.20 23.27
C PRO A 187 26.37 16.65 23.75
N HIS A 188 25.34 17.49 23.62
CA HIS A 188 25.41 18.91 23.95
C HIS A 188 24.92 19.27 25.36
N CYS A 189 23.89 18.57 25.87
CA CYS A 189 23.31 18.86 27.18
C CYS A 189 23.22 17.65 28.12
N GLY A 190 23.50 16.43 27.64
CA GLY A 190 23.46 15.20 28.43
C GLY A 190 22.07 14.59 28.65
N GLU A 191 20.99 15.21 28.15
CA GLU A 191 19.62 14.70 28.30
C GLU A 191 19.43 13.35 27.56
N GLU A 192 18.66 12.43 28.11
CA GLU A 192 18.30 11.18 27.41
C GLU A 192 17.24 11.46 26.33
N ASN A 193 17.50 10.96 25.12
CA ASN A 193 16.63 11.14 23.96
C ASN A 193 16.33 9.78 23.33
N PRO A 194 15.11 9.55 22.81
CA PRO A 194 14.83 8.35 22.03
C PRO A 194 15.77 8.27 20.82
N GLY A 195 16.29 7.09 20.52
CA GLY A 195 17.27 6.88 19.46
C GLY A 195 16.76 7.22 18.06
N SER A 196 15.44 7.30 17.88
CA SER A 196 14.80 7.71 16.63
C SER A 196 14.76 9.23 16.39
N PHE A 197 15.18 10.06 17.36
CA PHE A 197 15.13 11.52 17.22
C PHE A 197 16.38 12.04 16.53
N ASP A 198 16.25 12.92 15.55
CA ASP A 198 17.40 13.57 14.90
C ASP A 198 17.95 14.76 15.70
N HIS A 199 17.12 15.35 16.56
CA HIS A 199 17.44 16.52 17.39
C HIS A 199 17.08 16.27 18.85
N CYS A 200 17.82 16.91 19.76
CA CYS A 200 17.54 16.81 21.18
C CYS A 200 16.23 17.52 21.51
N TRP A 201 15.30 16.86 22.20
CA TRP A 201 14.01 17.46 22.56
C TRP A 201 14.14 18.62 23.57
N ASN A 202 15.25 18.70 24.30
CA ASN A 202 15.50 19.74 25.29
C ASN A 202 16.27 20.94 24.71
N CYS A 203 17.37 20.71 24.00
CA CYS A 203 18.22 21.79 23.48
C CYS A 203 18.12 22.04 21.97
N GLU A 204 17.30 21.27 21.25
CA GLU A 204 17.05 21.36 19.79
C GLU A 204 18.28 21.19 18.89
N LYS A 205 19.45 20.83 19.45
CA LYS A 205 20.67 20.56 18.67
C LYS A 205 20.64 19.16 18.05
N PRO A 206 21.28 18.94 16.88
CA PRO A 206 21.34 17.62 16.24
C PRO A 206 22.03 16.60 17.14
N LEU A 207 21.53 15.36 17.14
CA LEU A 207 22.07 14.26 17.93
C LEU A 207 23.15 13.46 17.17
N ASN A 208 23.31 13.69 15.86
CA ASN A 208 24.36 13.10 15.03
C ASN A 208 25.47 14.13 14.79
N GLU A 209 26.58 14.05 15.56
CA GLU A 209 27.71 14.98 15.40
C GLU A 209 28.36 14.91 14.01
N ASN A 210 28.28 13.76 13.34
CA ASN A 210 28.90 13.51 12.03
C ASN A 210 28.24 14.26 10.86
N GLU A 211 27.02 14.78 11.01
CA GLU A 211 26.32 15.51 9.93
C GLU A 211 26.62 17.02 9.94
N SER A 212 27.26 17.53 10.99
CA SER A 212 27.51 18.97 11.19
C SER A 212 28.79 19.47 10.49
N GLY A 213 29.61 18.58 9.93
CA GLY A 213 30.95 18.89 9.40
C GLY A 213 31.11 18.92 7.88
N ALA A 214 30.02 18.80 7.11
CA ALA A 214 30.06 18.68 5.65
C ALA A 214 29.30 19.83 4.92
N ALA A 215 29.46 21.07 5.41
CA ALA A 215 28.94 22.28 4.78
C ALA A 215 30.07 23.18 4.26
#